data_AF-A0AAD8CEN5-F1
#
_entry.id   AF-A0AAD8CEN5-F1
#
_cell.length_a   1.000
_cell.length_b   1.000
_cell.length_c   1.000
_cell.angle_alpha   90.00
_cell.angle_beta   90.00
_cell.angle_gamma   90.00
#
_symmetry.space_group_name_H-M   'P 1'
#
loop_
_entity.id
_entity.type
_entity.pdbx_description
1 polymer ?
#
loop_
_entity_poly.entity_id
_entity_poly.type
_entity_poly.pdbx_seq_one_letter_code
_entity_poly.pdbx_strand_id
1 'polypeptide(L)'
;MSAVLGRAGAAGPSSLSRFRGALVGALLGDCVGAEFEGTEEVPLDRVLQHLDGLEEENRGDGILQYSDDTAMTRCVVQSLLSHSLLSLSSLLSPLSSLSLSQVFCSTLMTRL
;
A
#
# COMPACT_ATOMS: atom_id res chain seq x y z
N MET A 1 -7.97 14.92 -33.06
CA MET A 1 -7.74 13.47 -33.00
C MET A 1 -6.24 13.22 -32.97
N SER A 2 -5.66 12.88 -31.83
CA SER A 2 -4.34 12.21 -31.79
C SER A 2 -4.18 11.57 -30.41
N ALA A 3 -4.45 10.27 -30.33
CA ALA A 3 -4.22 9.48 -29.13
C ALA A 3 -2.74 9.10 -29.09
N VAL A 4 -2.02 9.57 -28.07
CA VAL A 4 -0.70 9.05 -27.72
C VAL A 4 -0.92 7.69 -27.07
N LEU A 5 -0.85 6.63 -27.88
CA LEU A 5 -0.80 5.26 -27.40
C LEU A 5 0.59 5.04 -26.80
N GLY A 6 0.71 5.27 -25.50
CA GLY A 6 1.89 4.93 -24.71
C GLY A 6 2.18 3.44 -24.84
N ARG A 7 3.34 3.13 -25.42
CA ARG A 7 3.84 1.78 -25.70
C ARG A 7 3.77 0.89 -24.44
N ALA A 8 3.06 -0.22 -24.55
CA ALA A 8 3.24 -1.37 -23.69
C ALA A 8 4.69 -1.87 -23.84
N GLY A 9 5.51 -1.55 -22.84
CA GLY A 9 6.90 -2.00 -22.76
C GLY A 9 6.97 -3.52 -22.64
N ALA A 10 7.88 -4.10 -23.42
CA ALA A 10 8.12 -5.52 -23.62
C ALA A 10 8.08 -6.39 -22.34
N ALA A 11 7.22 -7.40 -22.35
CA ALA A 11 7.22 -8.52 -21.40
C ALA A 11 8.42 -9.46 -21.69
N GLY A 12 9.61 -9.08 -21.23
CA GLY A 12 10.74 -10.01 -21.05
C GLY A 12 10.60 -10.83 -19.76
N PRO A 13 11.54 -11.75 -19.44
CA PRO A 13 11.52 -12.67 -18.27
C PRO A 13 11.68 -11.98 -16.89
N SER A 14 11.16 -10.77 -16.76
CA SER A 14 11.24 -9.83 -15.63
C SER A 14 9.85 -9.36 -15.19
N SER A 15 8.79 -10.11 -15.50
CA SER A 15 7.42 -9.81 -15.09
C SER A 15 7.22 -10.04 -13.59
N LEU A 16 7.71 -11.16 -13.06
CA LEU A 16 7.49 -11.55 -11.66
C LEU A 16 8.31 -10.69 -10.69
N SER A 17 9.58 -10.40 -11.01
CA SER A 17 10.43 -9.56 -10.17
C SER A 17 9.91 -8.12 -10.08
N ARG A 18 9.43 -7.56 -11.19
CA ARG A 18 8.78 -6.24 -11.19
C ARG A 18 7.46 -6.24 -10.44
N PHE A 19 6.65 -7.29 -10.59
CA PHE A 19 5.39 -7.42 -9.85
C PHE A 19 5.63 -7.49 -8.34
N ARG A 20 6.58 -8.32 -7.89
CA ARG A 20 6.97 -8.40 -6.47
C ARG A 20 7.54 -7.08 -5.98
N GLY A 21 8.45 -6.48 -6.74
CA GLY A 21 9.05 -5.18 -6.41
C GLY A 21 8.00 -4.08 -6.27
N ALA A 22 6.98 -4.07 -7.14
CA ALA A 22 5.88 -3.12 -7.06
C ALA A 22 5.03 -3.30 -5.80
N LEU A 23 4.65 -4.53 -5.46
CA LEU A 23 3.86 -4.80 -4.25
C LEU A 23 4.65 -4.52 -2.96
N VAL A 24 5.91 -4.93 -2.91
CA VAL A 24 6.78 -4.69 -1.74
C VAL A 24 7.09 -3.20 -1.61
N GLY A 25 7.35 -2.50 -2.72
CA GLY A 25 7.58 -1.06 -2.71
C GLY A 25 6.34 -0.28 -2.25
N ALA A 26 5.14 -0.68 -2.69
CA ALA A 26 3.90 -0.08 -2.21
C ALA A 26 3.69 -0.31 -0.71
N LEU A 27 3.93 -1.53 -0.21
CA LEU A 27 3.85 -1.84 1.22
C LEU A 27 4.85 -1.04 2.06
N LEU A 28 6.10 -0.95 1.60
CA LEU A 28 7.14 -0.17 2.29
C LEU A 28 6.79 1.32 2.31
N GLY A 29 6.30 1.85 1.18
CA GLY A 29 5.85 3.24 1.09
C GLY A 29 4.69 3.56 2.02
N ASP A 30 3.73 2.63 2.15
CA ASP A 30 2.61 2.75 3.09
C ASP A 30 3.10 2.75 4.55
N CYS A 31 3.87 1.73 4.93
CA CYS A 31 4.40 1.59 6.29
C CYS A 31 5.29 2.76 6.73
N VAL A 32 6.17 3.26 5.86
CA VAL A 32 7.07 4.39 6.17
C VAL A 32 6.35 5.73 6.04
N GLY A 33 5.43 5.84 5.08
CA GLY A 33 4.69 7.06 4.79
C GLY A 33 3.64 7.40 5.85
N ALA A 34 3.15 6.41 6.60
CA ALA A 34 2.16 6.59 7.66
C ALA A 34 2.59 7.64 8.71
N GLU A 35 3.87 7.73 9.04
CA GLU A 35 4.40 8.70 10.01
C GLU A 35 4.29 10.16 9.54
N PHE A 36 4.17 10.37 8.22
CA PHE A 36 4.18 11.70 7.61
C PHE A 36 2.79 12.12 7.09
N GLU A 37 1.79 11.26 7.23
CA GLU A 37 0.43 11.53 6.77
C GLU A 37 -0.16 12.78 7.45
N GLY A 38 -0.88 13.62 6.68
CA GLY A 38 -1.53 14.83 7.21
C GLY A 38 -0.60 16.01 7.49
N THR A 39 0.70 15.90 7.20
CA THR A 39 1.66 17.00 7.33
C THR A 39 1.82 17.72 5.99
N GLU A 40 1.69 19.05 5.96
CA GLU A 40 1.74 19.83 4.69
C GLU A 40 3.15 19.94 4.10
N GLU A 41 4.18 20.05 4.94
CA GLU A 41 5.56 20.15 4.50
C GLU A 41 6.46 19.28 5.38
N VAL A 42 7.13 18.31 4.74
CA VAL A 42 8.00 17.35 5.43
C VAL A 42 9.44 17.62 4.99
N PRO A 43 10.29 18.16 5.88
CA PRO A 43 11.69 18.40 5.54
C PRO A 43 12.43 17.08 5.33
N LEU A 44 13.30 17.05 4.31
CA LEU A 44 14.07 15.86 3.95
C LEU A 44 14.87 15.29 5.13
N ASP A 45 15.46 16.15 5.96
CA ASP A 45 16.24 15.74 7.13
C ASP A 45 15.42 14.91 8.12
N ARG A 46 14.12 15.21 8.28
CA ARG A 46 13.21 14.45 9.15
C ARG A 46 12.92 13.07 8.57
N VAL A 47 12.80 12.96 7.24
CA VAL A 47 12.63 11.67 6.56
C VAL A 47 13.87 10.82 6.72
N LEU A 48 15.07 11.40 6.52
CA LEU A 48 16.33 10.68 6.67
C LEU A 48 16.53 10.18 8.11
N GLN A 49 16.29 11.02 9.11
CA GLN A 49 16.36 10.62 10.52
C GLN A 49 15.40 9.48 10.86
N HIS A 50 14.19 9.50 10.30
CA HIS A 50 13.22 8.42 10.48
C HIS A 50 13.72 7.11 9.85
N LEU A 51 14.26 7.17 8.63
CA LEU A 51 14.84 5.99 7.96
C LEU A 51 16.05 5.43 8.71
N ASP A 52 16.95 6.29 9.18
CA ASP A 52 18.12 5.89 9.98
C ASP A 52 17.67 5.19 11.27
N GLY A 53 16.64 5.72 11.93
CA GLY A 53 16.04 5.10 13.12
C GLY A 53 15.47 3.70 12.84
N LEU A 54 14.81 3.50 11.70
CA LEU A 54 14.29 2.20 11.29
C LEU A 54 15.40 1.18 10.99
N GLU A 55 16.53 1.62 10.42
CA GLU A 55 17.70 0.74 10.21
C GLU A 55 18.33 0.28 11.54
N GLU A 56 18.35 1.15 12.54
CA GLU A 56 18.88 0.85 13.88
C GLU A 56 17.92 -0.02 14.73
N GLU A 57 16.61 0.24 14.66
CA GLU A 57 15.56 -0.45 15.42
C GLU A 57 15.27 -1.88 14.89
N ASN A 58 15.67 -2.17 13.65
CA ASN A 58 15.62 -3.51 13.04
C ASN A 58 16.53 -4.55 13.75
N ARG A 59 17.22 -4.17 14.84
CA ARG A 59 17.90 -5.08 15.77
C ARG A 59 17.01 -5.58 16.93
N GLY A 60 15.76 -5.15 17.05
CA GLY A 60 14.96 -5.44 18.25
C GLY A 60 13.45 -5.59 18.08
N ASP A 61 12.72 -4.55 17.65
CA ASP A 61 11.25 -4.53 17.89
C ASP A 61 10.44 -3.53 17.02
N GLY A 62 11.05 -2.93 15.98
CA GLY A 62 10.39 -1.93 15.13
C GLY A 62 9.33 -2.54 14.21
N ILE A 63 8.13 -2.80 14.74
CA ILE A 63 7.00 -3.31 13.94
C ILE A 63 6.30 -2.13 13.26
N LEU A 64 6.56 -1.94 11.96
CA LEU A 64 5.76 -1.04 11.13
C LEU A 64 4.42 -1.69 10.76
N GLN A 65 3.33 -0.97 11.00
CA GLN A 65 1.98 -1.40 10.64
C GLN A 65 1.60 -0.84 9.28
N TYR A 66 0.83 -1.62 8.51
CA TYR A 66 0.30 -1.18 7.23
C TYR A 66 -1.05 -0.46 7.43
N SER A 67 -1.41 0.46 6.52
CA SER A 67 -2.66 1.21 6.60
C SER A 67 -3.80 0.55 5.79
N ASP A 68 -4.92 1.25 5.68
CA ASP A 68 -6.03 0.85 4.83
C ASP A 68 -5.65 0.74 3.34
N ASP A 69 -4.63 1.46 2.86
CA ASP A 69 -4.13 1.34 1.48
C ASP A 69 -3.64 -0.08 1.16
N THR A 70 -2.78 -0.64 2.03
CA THR A 70 -2.34 -2.03 1.90
C THR A 70 -3.49 -3.01 2.15
N ALA A 71 -4.38 -2.73 3.10
CA ALA A 71 -5.54 -3.58 3.36
C ALA A 71 -6.45 -3.71 2.12
N MET A 72 -6.72 -2.58 1.44
CA MET A 72 -7.46 -2.54 0.19
C MET A 72 -6.70 -3.24 -0.94
N THR A 73 -5.39 -3.03 -1.04
CA THR A 73 -4.54 -3.70 -2.04
C THR A 73 -4.61 -5.23 -1.88
N ARG A 74 -4.56 -5.74 -0.64
CA ARG A 74 -4.73 -7.17 -0.36
C ARG A 74 -6.11 -7.68 -0.77
N CYS A 75 -7.17 -6.91 -0.53
CA CYS A 75 -8.53 -7.28 -0.95
C CYS A 75 -8.64 -7.40 -2.47
N VAL A 76 -8.05 -6.44 -3.22
CA VAL A 76 -8.03 -6.45 -4.68
C VAL A 76 -7.26 -7.66 -5.20
N VAL A 77 -6.06 -7.91 -4.68
CA VAL A 77 -5.24 -9.05 -5.08
C VAL A 77 -5.96 -10.36 -4.79
N GLN A 78 -6.59 -10.50 -3.61
CA GLN A 78 -7.33 -11.70 -3.24
C GLN A 78 -8.54 -11.93 -4.16
N SER A 79 -9.26 -10.87 -4.53
CA SER A 79 -10.37 -10.94 -5.48
C SER A 79 -9.90 -11.38 -6.86
N LEU A 80 -8.77 -10.88 -7.34
CA LEU A 80 -8.16 -11.28 -8.62
C LEU A 80 -7.64 -12.72 -8.63
N LEU A 81 -7.14 -13.22 -7.50
CA LEU A 81 -6.73 -14.62 -7.37
C LEU A 81 -7.94 -15.56 -7.34
N SER A 82 -9.05 -15.12 -6.75
CA SER A 82 -10.29 -15.90 -6.62
C SER A 82 -11.17 -15.83 -7.88
N HIS A 83 -11.08 -14.72 -8.61
CA HIS A 83 -11.87 -14.42 -9.80
C HIS A 83 -10.97 -13.82 -10.89
N SER A 84 -10.97 -14.40 -12.08
CA SER A 84 -10.14 -13.94 -13.21
C SER A 84 -10.52 -12.57 -13.79
N LEU A 85 -11.54 -11.90 -13.25
CA LEU A 85 -12.04 -10.60 -13.68
C LEU A 85 -12.46 -9.75 -12.48
N LEU A 86 -12.11 -8.48 -12.53
CA LEU A 86 -12.44 -7.49 -11.51
C LEU A 86 -13.90 -7.06 -11.68
N SER A 87 -14.83 -7.75 -11.00
CA SER A 87 -16.24 -7.36 -10.98
C SER A 87 -16.52 -6.45 -9.79
N LEU A 88 -17.30 -5.38 -10.00
CA LEU A 88 -17.63 -4.41 -8.93
C LEU A 88 -18.29 -5.10 -7.72
N SER A 89 -19.10 -6.14 -7.96
CA SER A 89 -19.74 -6.93 -6.90
C SER A 89 -18.73 -7.82 -6.13
N SER A 90 -17.67 -8.29 -6.80
CA SER A 90 -16.58 -9.06 -6.18
C SER A 90 -15.62 -8.20 -5.34
N LEU A 91 -15.61 -6.89 -5.52
CA LEU A 91 -14.93 -5.94 -4.62
C LEU A 91 -15.84 -5.47 -3.49
N LEU A 92 -17.13 -5.27 -3.76
CA LEU A 92 -18.07 -4.76 -2.77
C LEU A 92 -18.24 -5.72 -1.60
N SER A 93 -18.24 -7.05 -1.80
CA SER A 93 -18.40 -8.00 -0.69
C SER A 93 -17.17 -8.06 0.24
N PRO A 94 -15.90 -8.15 -0.21
CA PRO A 94 -14.74 -8.00 0.66
C PRO A 94 -14.70 -6.63 1.35
N LEU A 95 -14.90 -5.53 0.62
CA LEU A 95 -14.88 -4.17 1.20
C LEU A 95 -16.00 -3.96 2.22
N SER A 96 -17.20 -4.51 2.01
CA SER A 96 -18.31 -4.43 2.97
C SER A 96 -18.18 -5.42 4.14
N SER A 97 -17.55 -6.58 3.92
CA SER A 97 -17.18 -7.54 4.97
C SER A 97 -15.94 -7.13 5.77
N LEU A 98 -15.17 -6.15 5.27
CA LEU A 98 -14.19 -5.37 6.03
C LEU A 98 -14.87 -4.45 7.07
N SER A 99 -16.05 -4.83 7.60
CA SER A 99 -16.77 -4.09 8.65
C SER A 99 -16.57 -4.72 10.03
N LEU A 100 -15.61 -4.15 10.78
CA LEU A 100 -15.80 -3.46 12.06
C LEU A 100 -14.48 -3.35 12.84
N SER A 101 -13.53 -4.27 12.66
CA SER A 101 -12.28 -4.24 13.46
C SER A 101 -11.12 -3.47 12.81
N GLN A 102 -11.11 -3.27 11.49
CA GLN A 102 -9.97 -2.64 10.79
C GLN A 102 -10.36 -1.27 10.20
N VAL A 103 -11.53 -1.14 9.57
CA VAL A 103 -12.04 0.17 9.08
C VAL A 103 -12.42 1.13 10.23
N PHE A 104 -12.89 0.61 11.37
CA PHE A 104 -13.22 1.44 12.54
C PHE A 104 -11.97 1.86 13.35
N CYS A 105 -10.84 1.18 13.18
CA CYS A 105 -9.63 1.44 13.98
C CYS A 105 -8.84 2.66 13.48
N SER A 106 -8.88 2.98 12.19
CA SER A 106 -8.15 4.14 11.64
C SER A 106 -8.98 5.43 11.67
N THR A 107 -10.27 5.40 11.27
CA THR A 107 -11.08 6.63 11.20
C THR A 107 -11.52 7.17 12.58
N LEU A 108 -11.52 6.36 13.65
CA LEU A 108 -11.88 6.81 15.00
C LEU A 108 -10.67 7.23 15.86
N MET A 109 -9.44 6.77 15.59
CA MET A 109 -8.27 7.16 16.40
C MET A 109 -7.52 8.40 15.91
N THR A 110 -7.74 8.89 14.69
CA THR A 110 -7.11 10.14 14.21
C THR A 110 -8.00 11.39 14.43
N ARG A 111 -9.24 11.23 14.91
CA ARG A 111 -10.15 12.34 15.26
C ARG A 111 -11.09 12.05 16.45
N LEU A 112 -10.58 11.52 17.55
CA LEU A 112 -11.18 11.66 18.90
C LEU A 112 -10.10 11.64 19.98
#